data_AF-M1WBZ4-F1
#
_entry.id   AF-M1WBZ4-F1
#
_cell.length_a   1.000
_cell.length_b   1.000
_cell.length_c   1.000
_cell.angle_alpha   90.00
_cell.angle_beta   90.00
_cell.angle_gamma   90.00
#
_symmetry.space_group_name_H-M   'P 1'
#
loop_
_entity.id
_entity.type
_entity.pdbx_description
1 polymer ?
#
loop_
_entity_poly.entity_id
_entity_poly.type
_entity_poly.pdbx_seq_one_letter_code
_entity_poly.pdbx_strand_id
1 'polypeptide(L)'
;MPPSTPPPSTPPPPPPLETSHNVLLAAGPAPSVVRVQNIQSTIQGPHDAWGRPYFAQPISVSVAVHLHNSFGSASTSDKLTPDTVHYGLLSKAILATLDDATQEDGEFSSCVCEALCLPEVLGRIWTDLTGLELFSSRIIRSTTRRSGSSSGNPFLQVASLKRLEVKVCLPKASRLGGGVSLTGEGAFENGVLKMRGVRLGLHDIRVPVLIGVNNNERQAKQSVVANVEVERLDVKGDHYCGLEDVIVQAMTSSSFETIEALLGDLAVGLKGYLTEKLKAPKDGKGWHLRIAVEKPIAVVFADAPCVELSIGTNDVSR
;
A
#
# COMPACT_ATOMS: atom_id res chain seq x y z
N MET A 1 -25.44 -25.78 41.98
CA MET A 1 -24.22 -25.14 41.40
C MET A 1 -24.45 -25.00 39.92
N PRO A 2 -24.53 -23.78 39.36
CA PRO A 2 -24.66 -23.59 37.93
C PRO A 2 -23.35 -24.00 37.23
N PRO A 3 -23.41 -24.57 36.01
CA PRO A 3 -22.23 -24.96 35.26
C PRO A 3 -21.43 -23.71 34.86
N SER A 4 -20.15 -23.70 35.23
CA SER A 4 -19.19 -22.67 34.85
C SER A 4 -19.05 -22.62 33.33
N THR A 5 -19.47 -21.52 32.72
CA THR A 5 -19.17 -21.19 31.33
C THR A 5 -17.66 -21.22 31.10
N PRO A 6 -17.17 -21.92 30.05
CA PRO A 6 -15.76 -21.90 29.71
C PRO A 6 -15.33 -20.47 29.36
N PRO A 7 -14.08 -20.07 29.67
CA PRO A 7 -13.58 -18.76 29.33
C PRO A 7 -13.63 -18.55 27.80
N PRO A 8 -13.91 -17.33 27.32
CA PRO A 8 -13.92 -17.03 25.90
C PRO A 8 -12.54 -17.37 25.31
N SER A 9 -12.53 -18.23 24.30
CA SER A 9 -11.33 -18.60 23.56
C SER A 9 -10.64 -17.34 23.06
N THR A 10 -9.36 -17.19 23.38
CA THR A 10 -8.53 -16.07 22.91
C THR A 10 -8.59 -16.03 21.38
N PRO A 11 -8.90 -14.88 20.74
CA PRO A 11 -8.95 -14.81 19.29
C PRO A 11 -7.57 -15.20 18.70
N PRO A 12 -7.53 -15.87 17.55
CA PRO A 12 -6.28 -16.25 16.92
C PRO A 12 -5.43 -14.98 16.67
N PRO A 13 -4.09 -15.07 16.82
CA PRO A 13 -3.22 -13.95 16.53
C PRO A 13 -3.41 -13.50 15.08
N PRO A 14 -3.27 -12.18 14.79
CA PRO A 14 -3.37 -11.69 13.42
C PRO A 14 -2.30 -12.36 12.55
N PRO A 15 -2.58 -12.55 11.24
CA PRO A 15 -1.61 -13.15 10.34
C PRO A 15 -0.32 -12.33 10.28
N PRO A 16 0.85 -12.99 10.18
CA PRO A 16 2.16 -12.34 10.14
C PRO A 16 2.23 -11.30 9.03
N LEU A 17 2.83 -10.16 9.37
CA LEU A 17 3.09 -9.06 8.45
C LEU A 17 4.49 -9.20 7.87
N GLU A 18 4.56 -9.44 6.57
CA GLU A 18 5.78 -9.77 5.85
C GLU A 18 5.97 -8.86 4.63
N THR A 19 7.14 -8.94 4.00
CA THR A 19 7.39 -8.25 2.73
C THR A 19 6.57 -8.88 1.60
N SER A 20 6.31 -8.10 0.56
CA SER A 20 5.60 -8.50 -0.65
C SER A 20 6.25 -9.71 -1.29
N HIS A 21 7.59 -9.78 -1.26
CA HIS A 21 8.35 -10.95 -1.71
C HIS A 21 8.01 -12.21 -0.90
N ASN A 22 7.99 -12.13 0.43
CA ASN A 22 7.66 -13.25 1.30
C ASN A 22 6.20 -13.70 1.13
N VAL A 23 5.26 -12.75 0.97
CA VAL A 23 3.85 -13.05 0.67
C VAL A 23 3.73 -13.80 -0.67
N LEU A 24 4.44 -13.35 -1.69
CA LEU A 24 4.48 -14.01 -3.00
C LEU A 24 5.05 -15.43 -2.90
N LEU A 25 6.17 -15.62 -2.20
CA LEU A 25 6.77 -16.93 -1.98
C LEU A 25 5.84 -17.87 -1.22
N ALA A 26 5.18 -17.37 -0.17
CA ALA A 26 4.23 -18.16 0.62
C ALA A 26 2.99 -18.57 -0.19
N ALA A 27 2.49 -17.69 -1.06
CA ALA A 27 1.38 -18.02 -1.94
C ALA A 27 1.81 -19.03 -3.02
N GLY A 28 3.00 -18.88 -3.60
CA GLY A 28 3.45 -19.65 -4.76
C GLY A 28 2.71 -19.30 -6.06
N PRO A 29 3.01 -19.98 -7.18
CA PRO A 29 2.43 -19.64 -8.48
C PRO A 29 0.93 -19.97 -8.53
N ALA A 30 0.14 -19.07 -9.09
CA ALA A 30 -1.29 -19.27 -9.28
C ALA A 30 -1.60 -19.68 -10.74
N PRO A 31 -2.39 -20.74 -10.97
CA PRO A 31 -2.74 -21.19 -12.32
C PRO A 31 -3.66 -20.20 -13.07
N SER A 32 -4.35 -19.31 -12.36
CA SER A 32 -5.21 -18.31 -12.97
C SER A 32 -5.22 -17.00 -12.16
N VAL A 33 -5.37 -15.89 -12.88
CA VAL A 33 -5.38 -14.54 -12.29
C VAL A 33 -6.41 -13.67 -13.01
N VAL A 34 -7.27 -13.01 -12.25
CA VAL A 34 -8.17 -11.97 -12.75
C VAL A 34 -7.66 -10.61 -12.25
N ARG A 35 -7.45 -9.66 -13.16
CA ARG A 35 -6.95 -8.32 -12.83
C ARG A 35 -7.91 -7.25 -13.32
N VAL A 36 -8.11 -6.23 -12.50
CA VAL A 36 -8.65 -4.95 -12.92
C VAL A 36 -7.64 -3.88 -12.56
N GLN A 37 -7.29 -3.02 -13.51
CA GLN A 37 -6.25 -2.02 -13.34
C GLN A 37 -6.83 -0.63 -13.43
N ASN A 38 -6.35 0.25 -12.55
CA ASN A 38 -6.57 1.69 -12.58
C ASN A 38 -8.05 2.08 -12.69
N ILE A 39 -8.92 1.47 -11.87
CA ILE A 39 -10.29 1.97 -11.68
C ILE A 39 -10.17 3.37 -11.11
N GLN A 40 -10.62 4.38 -11.84
CA GLN A 40 -10.51 5.78 -11.43
C GLN A 40 -11.78 6.24 -10.71
N SER A 41 -11.60 7.02 -9.66
CA SER A 41 -12.69 7.72 -8.95
C SER A 41 -12.15 8.99 -8.27
N THR A 42 -12.96 9.58 -7.43
CA THR A 42 -12.58 10.66 -6.50
C THR A 42 -12.75 10.15 -5.08
N ILE A 43 -11.85 10.55 -4.18
CA ILE A 43 -11.96 10.27 -2.74
C ILE A 43 -11.82 11.59 -1.97
N GLN A 44 -12.52 11.71 -0.86
CA GLN A 44 -12.32 12.78 0.12
C GLN A 44 -11.87 12.16 1.43
N GLY A 45 -10.87 12.76 2.08
CA GLY A 45 -10.37 12.27 3.36
C GLY A 45 -8.84 12.24 3.40
N PRO A 46 -8.20 11.31 2.66
CA PRO A 46 -6.75 11.16 2.68
C PRO A 46 -6.05 12.48 2.41
N HIS A 47 -4.92 12.70 3.05
CA HIS A 47 -4.14 13.92 2.89
C HIS A 47 -3.80 14.19 1.40
N ASP A 48 -3.93 15.44 0.99
CA ASP A 48 -3.38 15.88 -0.30
C ASP A 48 -1.85 16.04 -0.22
N ALA A 49 -1.22 16.47 -1.31
CA ALA A 49 0.21 16.74 -1.35
C ALA A 49 0.71 17.75 -0.29
N TRP A 50 -0.18 18.54 0.32
CA TRP A 50 0.16 19.54 1.33
C TRP A 50 -0.14 19.07 2.76
N GLY A 51 -0.53 17.80 2.94
CA GLY A 51 -0.91 17.26 4.24
C GLY A 51 -2.30 17.70 4.72
N ARG A 52 -3.13 18.27 3.83
CA ARG A 52 -4.46 18.76 4.19
C ARG A 52 -5.49 17.64 4.07
N PRO A 53 -6.26 17.33 5.13
CA PRO A 53 -7.35 16.37 5.05
C PRO A 53 -8.59 16.95 4.37
N TYR A 54 -9.56 16.08 4.06
CA TYR A 54 -10.92 16.45 3.60
C TYR A 54 -11.01 17.13 2.23
N PHE A 55 -9.93 17.16 1.45
CA PHE A 55 -9.99 17.63 0.07
C PHE A 55 -10.26 16.46 -0.88
N ALA A 56 -11.20 16.67 -1.80
CA ALA A 56 -11.46 15.73 -2.87
C ALA A 56 -10.25 15.65 -3.81
N GLN A 57 -9.79 14.44 -4.09
CA GLN A 57 -8.66 14.20 -4.99
C GLN A 57 -8.88 12.94 -5.83
N PRO A 58 -8.26 12.85 -7.03
CA PRO A 58 -8.34 11.64 -7.83
C PRO A 58 -7.70 10.46 -7.09
N ILE A 59 -8.35 9.31 -7.20
CA ILE A 59 -7.86 8.03 -6.70
C ILE A 59 -7.92 7.00 -7.83
N SER A 60 -7.00 6.04 -7.83
CA SER A 60 -7.15 4.85 -8.64
C SER A 60 -6.93 3.58 -7.83
N VAL A 61 -7.67 2.53 -8.16
CA VAL A 61 -7.58 1.22 -7.51
C VAL A 61 -7.29 0.15 -8.54
N SER A 62 -6.29 -0.67 -8.27
CA SER A 62 -5.98 -1.88 -9.03
C SER A 62 -6.10 -3.10 -8.12
N VAL A 63 -6.70 -4.17 -8.64
CA VAL A 63 -6.86 -5.43 -7.90
C VAL A 63 -6.40 -6.60 -8.76
N ALA A 64 -5.60 -7.48 -8.18
CA ALA A 64 -5.21 -8.76 -8.77
C ALA A 64 -5.66 -9.91 -7.86
N VAL A 65 -6.57 -10.73 -8.39
CA VAL A 65 -7.12 -11.91 -7.71
C VAL A 65 -6.47 -13.15 -8.30
N HIS A 66 -5.65 -13.83 -7.50
CA HIS A 66 -4.97 -15.07 -7.89
C HIS A 66 -5.72 -16.25 -7.28
N LEU A 67 -6.16 -17.19 -8.11
CA LEU A 67 -7.01 -18.31 -7.67
C LEU A 67 -6.20 -19.60 -7.48
N HIS A 68 -6.73 -20.50 -6.66
CA HIS A 68 -6.16 -21.84 -6.49
C HIS A 68 -6.28 -22.72 -7.73
N ASN A 69 -7.35 -22.56 -8.51
CA ASN A 69 -7.70 -23.41 -9.64
C ASN A 69 -7.66 -22.63 -10.96
N SER A 70 -7.44 -23.33 -12.08
CA SER A 70 -7.67 -22.79 -13.42
C SER A 70 -9.17 -22.57 -13.68
N PHE A 71 -9.51 -21.82 -14.74
CA PHE A 71 -10.89 -21.50 -15.15
C PHE A 71 -11.68 -22.69 -15.74
N GLY A 72 -11.48 -23.91 -15.25
CA GLY A 72 -11.88 -25.14 -15.95
C GLY A 72 -13.35 -25.18 -16.38
N SER A 73 -14.27 -24.93 -15.45
CA SER A 73 -15.71 -24.93 -15.75
C SER A 73 -16.14 -23.69 -16.53
N ALA A 74 -15.55 -22.52 -16.27
CA ALA A 74 -15.85 -21.30 -17.00
C ALA A 74 -15.45 -21.43 -18.48
N SER A 75 -14.25 -21.94 -18.73
CA SER A 75 -13.72 -22.16 -20.09
C SER A 75 -14.48 -23.23 -20.86
N THR A 76 -14.92 -24.30 -20.19
CA THR A 76 -15.64 -25.39 -20.85
C THR A 76 -17.08 -25.00 -21.18
N SER A 77 -17.75 -24.26 -20.29
CA SER A 77 -19.16 -23.92 -20.43
C SER A 77 -19.43 -22.59 -21.13
N ASP A 78 -18.39 -21.81 -21.41
CA ASP A 78 -18.47 -20.42 -21.90
C ASP A 78 -19.45 -19.56 -21.08
N LYS A 79 -19.42 -19.76 -19.76
CA LYS A 79 -20.28 -19.07 -18.79
C LYS A 79 -19.48 -18.68 -17.56
N LEU A 80 -19.92 -17.61 -16.91
CA LEU A 80 -19.37 -17.22 -15.61
C LEU A 80 -19.81 -18.22 -14.54
N THR A 81 -18.90 -19.10 -14.16
CA THR A 81 -19.06 -20.12 -13.12
C THR A 81 -18.30 -19.73 -11.84
N PRO A 82 -18.56 -20.39 -10.71
CA PRO A 82 -17.94 -20.04 -9.41
C PRO A 82 -16.40 -20.18 -9.34
N ASP A 83 -15.77 -20.80 -10.34
CA ASP A 83 -14.32 -20.95 -10.46
C ASP A 83 -13.61 -19.74 -11.10
N THR A 84 -14.35 -18.67 -11.38
CA THR A 84 -13.81 -17.39 -11.86
C THR A 84 -14.41 -16.20 -11.10
N VAL A 85 -13.84 -15.01 -11.30
CA VAL A 85 -14.31 -13.76 -10.70
C VAL A 85 -14.85 -12.84 -11.79
N HIS A 86 -16.07 -12.36 -11.60
CA HIS A 86 -16.67 -11.39 -12.52
C HIS A 86 -16.02 -10.01 -12.34
N TYR A 87 -15.08 -9.65 -13.22
CA TYR A 87 -14.33 -8.39 -13.16
C TYR A 87 -15.22 -7.13 -13.19
N GLY A 88 -16.32 -7.16 -13.95
CA GLY A 88 -17.32 -6.08 -13.96
C GLY A 88 -18.01 -5.87 -12.61
N LEU A 89 -18.40 -6.94 -11.91
CA LEU A 89 -18.98 -6.84 -10.56
C LEU A 89 -17.91 -6.47 -9.53
N LEU A 90 -16.68 -6.96 -9.68
CA LEU A 90 -15.54 -6.58 -8.84
C LEU A 90 -15.30 -5.06 -8.91
N SER A 91 -15.32 -4.50 -10.12
CA SER A 91 -15.14 -3.05 -10.32
C SER A 91 -16.26 -2.25 -9.68
N LYS A 92 -17.52 -2.72 -9.79
CA LYS A 92 -18.68 -2.09 -9.14
C LYS A 92 -18.60 -2.15 -7.62
N ALA A 93 -18.16 -3.27 -7.05
CA ALA A 93 -17.97 -3.42 -5.61
C ALA A 93 -16.93 -2.42 -5.08
N ILE A 94 -15.79 -2.29 -5.76
CA ILE A 94 -14.74 -1.34 -5.39
C ILE A 94 -15.24 0.11 -5.47
N LEU A 95 -15.96 0.49 -6.53
CA LEU A 95 -16.53 1.83 -6.68
C LEU A 95 -17.56 2.12 -5.59
N ALA A 96 -18.43 1.17 -5.27
CA ALA A 96 -19.39 1.31 -4.17
C ALA A 96 -18.70 1.57 -2.83
N THR A 97 -17.63 0.82 -2.51
CA THR A 97 -16.84 1.07 -1.30
C THR A 97 -16.25 2.48 -1.25
N LEU A 98 -15.77 3.02 -2.38
CA LEU A 98 -15.21 4.37 -2.45
C LEU A 98 -16.29 5.45 -2.29
N ASP A 99 -17.46 5.24 -2.89
CA ASP A 99 -18.60 6.15 -2.76
C ASP A 99 -19.09 6.19 -1.31
N ASP A 100 -19.23 5.03 -0.67
CA ASP A 100 -19.63 4.92 0.75
C ASP A 100 -18.60 5.59 1.68
N ALA A 101 -17.31 5.35 1.44
CA ALA A 101 -16.24 5.97 2.23
C ALA A 101 -16.24 7.51 2.12
N THR A 102 -16.61 8.06 0.96
CA THR A 102 -16.70 9.51 0.73
C THR A 102 -17.93 10.12 1.42
N GLN A 103 -19.06 9.42 1.41
CA GLN A 103 -20.31 9.91 2.00
C GLN A 103 -20.29 9.95 3.53
N GLU A 104 -19.67 8.96 4.18
CA GLU A 104 -19.57 8.89 5.64
C GLU A 104 -18.79 10.06 6.25
N ASP A 105 -17.79 10.59 5.53
CA ASP A 105 -16.99 11.73 5.97
C ASP A 105 -17.64 13.10 5.64
N GLY A 106 -18.66 13.12 4.77
CA GLY A 106 -19.38 14.33 4.36
C GLY A 106 -20.54 14.76 5.27
N GLU A 107 -21.09 13.84 6.08
CA GLU A 107 -22.07 14.19 7.10
C GLU A 107 -21.36 14.89 8.28
N PHE A 108 -21.65 16.19 8.44
CA PHE A 108 -21.13 17.09 9.47
C PHE A 108 -21.46 16.59 10.89
N SER A 109 -20.78 15.54 11.34
CA SER A 109 -20.86 15.03 12.69
C SER A 109 -20.10 16.00 13.59
N SER A 110 -20.76 16.57 14.59
CA SER A 110 -20.17 17.48 15.59
C SER A 110 -19.14 16.80 16.52
N CYS A 111 -18.69 15.60 16.17
CA CYS A 111 -17.63 14.85 16.81
C CYS A 111 -16.31 15.24 16.14
N VAL A 112 -15.24 15.37 16.93
CA VAL A 112 -13.87 15.49 16.41
C VAL A 112 -13.48 14.12 15.84
N CYS A 113 -14.05 13.77 14.69
CA CYS A 113 -13.76 12.54 14.01
C CYS A 113 -12.53 12.81 13.13
N GLU A 114 -11.44 12.04 13.27
CA GLU A 114 -10.24 12.18 12.42
C GLU A 114 -10.64 12.07 10.92
N ALA A 115 -9.86 12.60 9.98
CA ALA A 115 -10.19 12.42 8.57
C ALA A 115 -10.02 10.97 8.12
N LEU A 116 -10.80 10.49 7.15
CA LEU A 116 -10.54 9.20 6.49
C LEU A 116 -9.11 9.19 5.94
N CYS A 117 -8.31 8.18 6.25
CA CYS A 117 -6.92 8.07 5.76
C CYS A 117 -6.75 6.97 4.70
N LEU A 118 -5.63 6.97 3.98
CA LEU A 118 -5.36 5.99 2.92
C LEU A 118 -5.35 4.53 3.42
N PRO A 119 -4.80 4.20 4.60
CA PRO A 119 -4.96 2.86 5.20
C PRO A 119 -6.41 2.45 5.45
N GLU A 120 -7.28 3.39 5.83
CA GLU A 120 -8.72 3.12 6.04
C GLU A 120 -9.42 2.81 4.71
N VAL A 121 -9.13 3.57 3.64
CA VAL A 121 -9.66 3.30 2.30
C VAL A 121 -9.28 1.88 1.84
N LEU A 122 -8.00 1.54 1.92
CA LEU A 122 -7.52 0.21 1.57
C LEU A 122 -8.15 -0.88 2.46
N GLY A 123 -8.27 -0.62 3.76
CA GLY A 123 -8.86 -1.55 4.72
C GLY A 123 -10.33 -1.83 4.44
N ARG A 124 -11.12 -0.81 4.08
CA ARG A 124 -12.53 -0.93 3.68
C ARG A 124 -12.67 -1.78 2.42
N ILE A 125 -11.92 -1.45 1.35
CA ILE A 125 -11.93 -2.24 0.10
C ILE A 125 -11.56 -3.70 0.40
N TRP A 126 -10.51 -3.93 1.17
CA TRP A 126 -10.10 -5.28 1.54
C TRP A 126 -11.20 -6.04 2.30
N THR A 127 -11.87 -5.37 3.24
CA THR A 127 -12.94 -5.95 4.06
C THR A 127 -14.18 -6.26 3.23
N ASP A 128 -14.60 -5.37 2.34
CA ASP A 128 -15.75 -5.61 1.47
C ASP A 128 -15.47 -6.73 0.47
N LEU A 129 -14.23 -6.83 -0.01
CA LEU A 129 -13.82 -7.90 -0.91
C LEU A 129 -13.68 -9.25 -0.21
N THR A 130 -13.15 -9.32 1.01
CA THR A 130 -12.75 -10.60 1.65
C THR A 130 -13.50 -10.94 2.93
N GLY A 131 -14.10 -9.97 3.59
CA GLY A 131 -14.72 -10.11 4.90
C GLY A 131 -13.71 -10.22 6.04
N LEU A 132 -12.42 -10.01 5.76
CA LEU A 132 -11.31 -10.11 6.70
C LEU A 132 -10.68 -8.74 6.93
N GLU A 133 -10.02 -8.54 8.07
CA GLU A 133 -9.24 -7.33 8.33
C GLU A 133 -7.81 -7.47 7.78
N LEU A 134 -7.31 -6.43 7.09
CA LEU A 134 -5.93 -6.38 6.60
C LEU A 134 -4.94 -5.87 7.66
N PHE A 135 -5.37 -4.97 8.53
CA PHE A 135 -4.51 -4.28 9.49
C PHE A 135 -4.71 -4.85 10.89
N SER A 136 -3.64 -4.97 11.69
CA SER A 136 -3.77 -5.48 13.07
C SER A 136 -4.32 -4.45 14.04
N SER A 137 -4.14 -3.17 13.72
CA SER A 137 -4.84 -2.11 14.40
C SER A 137 -6.28 -2.14 13.93
N ARG A 138 -7.28 -2.04 14.81
CA ARG A 138 -8.67 -1.75 14.36
C ARG A 138 -8.67 -0.37 13.73
N ILE A 139 -8.36 -0.31 12.46
CA ILE A 139 -8.33 0.89 11.63
C ILE A 139 -9.77 1.23 11.21
N ILE A 140 -10.63 0.23 11.09
CA ILE A 140 -12.01 0.37 10.67
C ILE A 140 -12.81 1.01 11.82
N ARG A 141 -13.26 2.26 11.61
CA ARG A 141 -14.40 2.82 12.34
C ARG A 141 -15.54 1.83 12.17
N SER A 142 -16.16 1.38 13.25
CA SER A 142 -17.29 0.47 13.15
C SER A 142 -18.30 1.06 12.17
N THR A 143 -18.33 0.55 10.94
CA THR A 143 -19.38 0.86 9.99
C THR A 143 -20.61 0.22 10.61
N THR A 144 -21.41 1.03 11.31
CA THR A 144 -22.79 0.69 11.58
C THR A 144 -23.39 0.49 10.21
N ARG A 145 -23.42 -0.76 9.73
CA ARG A 145 -23.97 -1.14 8.42
C ARG A 145 -25.30 -0.40 8.25
N ARG A 146 -25.34 0.69 7.48
CA ARG A 146 -26.62 1.29 7.08
C ARG A 146 -27.29 0.20 6.26
N SER A 147 -28.45 -0.26 6.70
CA SER A 147 -29.24 -1.38 6.15
C SER A 147 -29.74 -1.17 4.70
N GLY A 148 -28.96 -0.59 3.80
CA GLY A 148 -29.42 -0.04 2.52
C GLY A 148 -28.87 -0.67 1.24
N SER A 149 -27.63 -1.20 1.20
CA SER A 149 -27.05 -1.67 -0.07
C SER A 149 -26.12 -2.89 0.08
N SER A 150 -26.55 -3.98 -0.56
CA SER A 150 -25.84 -5.22 -0.96
C SER A 150 -25.09 -6.04 0.11
N SER A 151 -25.85 -6.97 0.72
CA SER A 151 -25.44 -8.27 1.27
C SER A 151 -24.23 -8.28 2.21
N GLY A 152 -24.45 -8.63 3.47
CA GLY A 152 -23.41 -8.78 4.49
C GLY A 152 -22.36 -9.90 4.27
N ASN A 153 -22.19 -10.36 3.04
CA ASN A 153 -21.24 -11.38 2.62
C ASN A 153 -20.08 -10.73 1.83
N PRO A 154 -18.85 -11.22 1.99
CA PRO A 154 -17.72 -10.76 1.20
C PRO A 154 -17.93 -11.01 -0.30
N PHE A 155 -17.44 -10.09 -1.15
CA PHE A 155 -17.56 -10.23 -2.60
C PHE A 155 -16.80 -11.45 -3.15
N LEU A 156 -15.58 -11.70 -2.63
CA LEU A 156 -14.73 -12.81 -3.03
C LEU A 156 -14.98 -14.03 -2.15
N GLN A 157 -14.94 -15.21 -2.78
CA GLN A 157 -14.91 -16.47 -2.07
C GLN A 157 -13.47 -16.73 -1.60
N VAL A 158 -13.15 -16.40 -0.34
CA VAL A 158 -11.78 -16.51 0.19
C VAL A 158 -11.20 -17.92 0.03
N ALA A 159 -12.04 -18.97 0.06
CA ALA A 159 -11.62 -20.36 -0.16
C ALA A 159 -11.05 -20.63 -1.56
N SER A 160 -11.39 -19.83 -2.58
CA SER A 160 -10.83 -19.96 -3.94
C SER A 160 -9.57 -19.12 -4.14
N LEU A 161 -9.27 -18.20 -3.21
CA LEU A 161 -8.11 -17.32 -3.30
C LEU A 161 -6.84 -18.04 -2.90
N LYS A 162 -5.78 -17.81 -3.68
CA LYS A 162 -4.40 -18.17 -3.37
C LYS A 162 -3.60 -16.92 -2.98
N ARG A 163 -3.82 -15.81 -3.68
CA ARG A 163 -3.25 -14.49 -3.37
C ARG A 163 -4.22 -13.38 -3.75
N LEU A 164 -4.26 -12.32 -2.96
CA LEU A 164 -4.96 -11.07 -3.31
C LEU A 164 -3.97 -9.91 -3.20
N GLU A 165 -4.02 -9.01 -4.16
CA GLU A 165 -3.29 -7.74 -4.14
C GLU A 165 -4.29 -6.61 -4.47
N VAL A 166 -4.35 -5.61 -3.60
CA VAL A 166 -5.17 -4.40 -3.77
C VAL A 166 -4.23 -3.21 -3.65
N LYS A 167 -4.05 -2.46 -4.75
CA LYS A 167 -3.23 -1.25 -4.81
C LYS A 167 -4.13 -0.03 -4.95
N VAL A 168 -4.07 0.87 -3.99
CA VAL A 168 -4.73 2.18 -4.01
C VAL A 168 -3.69 3.24 -4.32
N CYS A 169 -3.97 4.15 -5.25
CA CYS A 169 -3.04 5.20 -5.67
C CYS A 169 -3.72 6.58 -5.63
N LEU A 170 -3.01 7.56 -5.06
CA LEU A 170 -3.34 8.97 -5.06
C LEU A 170 -2.34 9.72 -5.96
N PRO A 171 -2.63 9.90 -7.26
CA PRO A 171 -1.71 10.54 -8.22
C PRO A 171 -1.46 12.04 -7.94
N LYS A 172 -2.18 12.65 -6.99
CA LYS A 172 -2.03 14.07 -6.61
C LYS A 172 -1.66 14.27 -5.14
N ALA A 173 -1.27 13.20 -4.43
CA ALA A 173 -0.86 13.25 -3.03
C ALA A 173 0.66 13.46 -2.82
N SER A 174 1.43 13.68 -3.89
CA SER A 174 2.86 13.99 -3.81
C SER A 174 3.14 15.38 -4.38
N ARG A 175 4.10 16.11 -3.79
CA ARG A 175 4.44 17.49 -4.19
C ARG A 175 5.41 17.52 -5.37
N LEU A 176 6.43 16.66 -5.30
CA LEU A 176 7.50 16.59 -6.29
C LEU A 176 7.54 15.24 -7.03
N GLY A 177 6.63 14.31 -6.69
CA GLY A 177 6.52 12.99 -7.30
C GLY A 177 5.30 12.79 -8.19
N GLY A 178 5.23 11.60 -8.79
CA GLY A 178 4.11 11.11 -9.60
C GLY A 178 2.89 10.66 -8.78
N GLY A 179 3.04 10.55 -7.46
CA GLY A 179 1.95 10.23 -6.53
C GLY A 179 2.36 9.28 -5.42
N VAL A 180 1.37 8.83 -4.66
CA VAL A 180 1.53 7.89 -3.55
C VAL A 180 0.67 6.67 -3.80
N SER A 181 1.14 5.48 -3.41
CA SER A 181 0.30 4.27 -3.42
C SER A 181 0.40 3.49 -2.12
N LEU A 182 -0.69 2.86 -1.71
CA LEU A 182 -0.70 1.86 -0.65
C LEU A 182 -1.19 0.53 -1.23
N THR A 183 -0.39 -0.52 -1.07
CA THR A 183 -0.70 -1.87 -1.56
C THR A 183 -0.89 -2.79 -0.37
N GLY A 184 -2.05 -3.45 -0.32
CA GLY A 184 -2.36 -4.54 0.60
C GLY A 184 -2.25 -5.87 -0.13
N GLU A 185 -1.58 -6.83 0.47
CA GLU A 185 -1.40 -8.17 -0.07
C GLU A 185 -1.72 -9.25 0.95
N GLY A 186 -2.17 -10.40 0.46
CA GLY A 186 -2.47 -11.54 1.32
C GLY A 186 -2.29 -12.86 0.58
N ALA A 187 -1.65 -13.81 1.26
CA ALA A 187 -1.56 -15.21 0.84
C ALA A 187 -2.60 -16.03 1.60
N PHE A 188 -3.34 -16.84 0.86
CA PHE A 188 -4.48 -17.59 1.37
C PHE A 188 -4.24 -19.09 1.21
N GLU A 189 -4.69 -19.85 2.19
CA GLU A 189 -4.68 -21.30 2.17
C GLU A 189 -5.95 -21.81 2.85
N ASN A 190 -6.74 -22.61 2.12
CA ASN A 190 -7.99 -23.19 2.62
C ASN A 190 -8.96 -22.15 3.20
N GLY A 191 -9.06 -20.98 2.56
CA GLY A 191 -9.94 -19.89 2.99
C GLY A 191 -9.45 -19.08 4.20
N VAL A 192 -8.21 -19.32 4.65
CA VAL A 192 -7.60 -18.59 5.77
C VAL A 192 -6.49 -17.69 5.23
N LEU A 193 -6.47 -16.42 5.65
CA LEU A 193 -5.35 -15.50 5.41
C LEU A 193 -4.15 -15.94 6.25
N LYS A 194 -3.13 -16.51 5.61
CA LYS A 194 -1.94 -17.07 6.28
C LYS A 194 -0.85 -16.04 6.51
N MET A 195 -0.71 -15.11 5.58
CA MET A 195 0.32 -14.08 5.60
C MET A 195 -0.21 -12.86 4.88
N ARG A 196 0.21 -11.68 5.32
CA ARG A 196 -0.18 -10.41 4.72
C ARG A 196 1.02 -9.50 4.54
N GLY A 197 0.91 -8.58 3.59
CA GLY A 197 1.87 -7.52 3.33
C GLY A 197 1.16 -6.19 3.20
N VAL A 198 1.80 -5.12 3.66
CA VAL A 198 1.35 -3.75 3.41
C VAL A 198 2.56 -2.92 3.00
N ARG A 199 2.45 -2.25 1.86
CA ARG A 199 3.52 -1.50 1.23
C ARG A 199 3.05 -0.11 0.82
N LEU A 200 3.66 0.92 1.38
CA LEU A 200 3.51 2.31 0.95
C LEU A 200 4.60 2.63 -0.08
N GLY A 201 4.22 3.23 -1.20
CA GLY A 201 5.14 3.66 -2.25
C GLY A 201 4.98 5.15 -2.53
N LEU A 202 6.10 5.86 -2.63
CA LEU A 202 6.20 7.23 -3.12
C LEU A 202 6.91 7.18 -4.48
N HIS A 203 6.23 7.69 -5.51
CA HIS A 203 6.61 7.46 -6.89
C HIS A 203 7.23 8.71 -7.50
N ASP A 204 8.30 8.51 -8.27
CA ASP A 204 8.91 9.49 -9.17
C ASP A 204 9.25 10.85 -8.54
N ILE A 205 9.69 10.87 -7.28
CA ILE A 205 10.06 12.11 -6.58
C ILE A 205 11.26 12.74 -7.30
N ARG A 206 11.05 13.89 -7.93
CA ARG A 206 12.06 14.55 -8.75
C ARG A 206 12.66 15.75 -8.04
N VAL A 207 13.95 15.65 -7.69
CA VAL A 207 14.67 16.71 -6.97
C VAL A 207 15.95 17.09 -7.73
N PRO A 208 16.24 18.39 -7.89
CA PRO A 208 17.55 18.84 -8.35
C PRO A 208 18.63 18.61 -7.29
N VAL A 209 19.60 17.76 -7.61
CA VAL A 209 20.69 17.34 -6.70
C VAL A 209 22.05 17.63 -7.34
N LEU A 210 23.02 18.05 -6.51
CA LEU A 210 24.42 18.12 -6.94
C LEU A 210 25.05 16.74 -6.77
N ILE A 211 25.07 15.93 -7.82
CA ILE A 211 25.55 14.55 -7.77
C ILE A 211 26.50 14.25 -8.92
N GLY A 212 27.51 13.42 -8.69
CA GLY A 212 28.43 12.96 -9.74
C GLY A 212 29.89 13.05 -9.34
N VAL A 213 30.72 12.28 -10.04
CA VAL A 213 32.17 12.15 -9.78
C VAL A 213 32.95 13.19 -10.60
N ASN A 214 32.44 13.56 -11.78
CA ASN A 214 33.19 14.44 -12.68
C ASN A 214 33.03 15.93 -12.27
N ASN A 215 34.10 16.70 -12.41
CA ASN A 215 34.14 18.12 -12.03
C ASN A 215 33.02 18.97 -12.67
N ASN A 216 32.60 18.66 -13.90
CA ASN A 216 31.50 19.33 -14.58
C ASN A 216 30.14 19.05 -13.91
N GLU A 217 29.93 17.82 -13.41
CA GLU A 217 28.73 17.43 -12.67
C GLU A 217 28.67 18.11 -11.29
N ARG A 218 29.82 18.57 -10.78
CA ARG A 218 29.95 19.33 -9.54
C ARG A 218 29.67 20.84 -9.69
N GLN A 219 29.41 21.33 -10.91
CA GLN A 219 29.15 22.76 -11.15
C GLN A 219 27.67 23.13 -11.14
N ALA A 220 26.78 22.16 -11.36
CA ALA A 220 25.35 22.42 -11.49
C ALA A 220 24.52 21.26 -10.95
N LYS A 221 23.36 21.58 -10.38
CA LYS A 221 22.38 20.58 -9.97
C LYS A 221 21.76 19.92 -11.20
N GLN A 222 21.51 18.62 -11.10
CA GLN A 222 20.83 17.83 -12.11
C GLN A 222 19.59 17.16 -11.53
N SER A 223 18.63 16.89 -12.40
CA SER A 223 17.41 16.19 -12.02
C SER A 223 17.75 14.75 -11.62
N VAL A 224 17.36 14.35 -10.41
CA VAL A 224 17.42 12.98 -9.91
C VAL A 224 16.00 12.56 -9.53
N VAL A 225 15.64 11.31 -9.85
CA VAL A 225 14.31 10.77 -9.56
C VAL A 225 14.45 9.64 -8.54
N ALA A 226 13.67 9.70 -7.46
CA ALA A 226 13.66 8.70 -6.41
C ALA A 226 12.29 8.02 -6.31
N ASN A 227 12.32 6.69 -6.21
CA ASN A 227 11.17 5.85 -5.90
C ASN A 227 11.43 5.16 -4.57
N VAL A 228 10.51 5.30 -3.61
CA VAL A 228 10.68 4.76 -2.25
C VAL A 228 9.49 3.91 -1.87
N GLU A 229 9.74 2.68 -1.45
CA GLU A 229 8.75 1.78 -0.87
C GLU A 229 9.09 1.47 0.60
N VAL A 230 8.10 1.55 1.47
CA VAL A 230 8.15 1.12 2.87
C VAL A 230 7.20 -0.06 3.04
N GLU A 231 7.78 -1.23 3.25
CA GLU A 231 7.06 -2.48 3.46
C GLU A 231 6.90 -2.81 4.94
N ARG A 232 5.94 -3.70 5.22
CA ARG A 232 5.54 -4.08 6.59
C ARG A 232 5.00 -2.87 7.36
N LEU A 233 4.29 -1.99 6.65
CA LEU A 233 3.72 -0.76 7.19
C LEU A 233 2.28 -0.98 7.68
N ASP A 234 2.12 -1.39 8.93
CA ASP A 234 0.81 -1.56 9.59
C ASP A 234 0.57 -0.43 10.61
N VAL A 235 0.27 0.75 10.10
CA VAL A 235 0.07 1.97 10.92
C VAL A 235 -1.24 2.67 10.54
N LYS A 236 -1.75 3.47 11.48
CA LYS A 236 -2.89 4.36 11.25
C LYS A 236 -2.42 5.71 10.73
N GLY A 237 -3.25 6.35 9.91
CA GLY A 237 -3.03 7.70 9.40
C GLY A 237 -2.10 7.75 8.20
N ASP A 238 -2.05 8.94 7.62
CA ASP A 238 -1.27 9.24 6.42
C ASP A 238 0.12 9.78 6.79
N HIS A 239 1.16 9.03 6.44
CA HIS A 239 2.56 9.36 6.76
C HIS A 239 3.41 9.69 5.53
N TYR A 240 2.85 9.60 4.33
CA TYR A 240 3.59 9.82 3.08
C TYR A 240 4.09 11.26 2.91
N CYS A 241 3.37 12.28 3.39
CA CYS A 241 3.85 13.67 3.29
C CYS A 241 5.15 13.86 4.08
N GLY A 242 5.21 13.34 5.31
CA GLY A 242 6.42 13.46 6.13
C GLY A 242 7.58 12.60 5.61
N LEU A 243 7.29 11.43 5.03
CA LEU A 243 8.31 10.63 4.33
C LEU A 243 8.83 11.35 3.09
N GLU A 244 7.97 11.99 2.29
CA GLU A 244 8.39 12.80 1.14
C GLU A 244 9.28 13.96 1.59
N ASP A 245 8.92 14.68 2.66
CA ASP A 245 9.74 15.77 3.20
C ASP A 245 11.15 15.29 3.58
N VAL A 246 11.27 14.10 4.18
CA VAL A 246 12.57 13.48 4.51
C VAL A 246 13.39 13.17 3.25
N ILE A 247 12.76 12.57 2.23
CA ILE A 247 13.41 12.25 0.96
C ILE A 247 13.91 13.52 0.28
N VAL A 248 13.03 14.53 0.15
CA VAL A 248 13.35 15.79 -0.50
C VAL A 248 14.45 16.53 0.26
N GLN A 249 14.40 16.53 1.59
CA GLN A 249 15.42 17.17 2.42
C GLN A 249 16.78 16.51 2.22
N ALA A 250 16.86 15.17 2.33
CA ALA A 250 18.11 14.41 2.13
C ALA A 250 18.69 14.62 0.72
N MET A 251 17.85 14.53 -0.32
CA MET A 251 18.28 14.78 -1.69
C MET A 251 18.78 16.23 -1.88
N THR A 252 18.07 17.22 -1.34
CA THR A 252 18.40 18.64 -1.54
C THR A 252 19.67 19.07 -0.81
N SER A 253 19.91 18.54 0.39
CA SER A 253 21.10 18.82 1.20
C SER A 253 22.33 18.03 0.75
N SER A 254 22.13 16.95 0.00
CA SER A 254 23.21 16.09 -0.44
C SER A 254 24.10 16.71 -1.53
N SER A 255 25.38 16.33 -1.49
CA SER A 255 26.37 16.65 -2.52
C SER A 255 27.26 15.43 -2.82
N PHE A 256 26.64 14.26 -2.95
CA PHE A 256 27.36 12.99 -3.09
C PHE A 256 28.02 12.83 -4.47
N GLU A 257 29.11 12.08 -4.51
CA GLU A 257 29.72 11.69 -5.79
C GLU A 257 28.94 10.56 -6.47
N THR A 258 28.37 9.65 -5.66
CA THR A 258 27.74 8.40 -6.11
C THR A 258 26.28 8.31 -5.68
N ILE A 259 25.49 7.52 -6.42
CA ILE A 259 24.08 7.25 -6.10
C ILE A 259 23.97 6.35 -4.87
N GLU A 260 24.93 5.44 -4.70
CA GLU A 260 25.02 4.51 -3.58
C GLU A 260 25.13 5.23 -2.23
N ALA A 261 25.93 6.31 -2.16
CA ALA A 261 26.02 7.13 -0.95
C ALA A 261 24.69 7.85 -0.65
N LEU A 262 24.01 8.35 -1.70
CA LEU A 262 22.68 8.94 -1.57
C LEU A 262 21.63 7.93 -1.08
N LEU A 263 21.66 6.69 -1.58
CA LEU A 263 20.78 5.61 -1.13
C LEU A 263 20.98 5.29 0.36
N GLY A 264 22.23 5.24 0.82
CA GLY A 264 22.56 5.05 2.23
C GLY A 264 22.01 6.17 3.12
N ASP A 265 22.24 7.43 2.74
CA ASP A 265 21.74 8.60 3.48
C ASP A 265 20.21 8.65 3.53
N LEU A 266 19.54 8.36 2.40
CA LEU A 266 18.08 8.23 2.35
C LEU A 266 17.57 7.14 3.30
N ALA A 267 18.21 5.97 3.32
CA ALA A 267 17.82 4.88 4.22
C ALA A 267 17.95 5.29 5.70
N VAL A 268 19.00 6.04 6.07
CA VAL A 268 19.19 6.57 7.42
C VAL A 268 18.10 7.58 7.78
N GLY A 269 17.82 8.54 6.89
CA GLY A 269 16.77 9.54 7.10
C GLY A 269 15.38 8.91 7.26
N LEU A 270 15.01 7.99 6.36
CA LEU A 270 13.74 7.28 6.39
C LEU A 270 13.59 6.44 7.66
N LYS A 271 14.63 5.68 8.06
CA LYS A 271 14.65 4.96 9.33
C LYS A 271 14.43 5.89 10.52
N GLY A 272 15.09 7.06 10.52
CA GLY A 272 14.94 8.07 11.57
C GLY A 272 13.48 8.50 11.72
N TYR A 273 12.85 8.88 10.61
CA TYR A 273 11.43 9.26 10.59
C TYR A 273 10.51 8.14 11.07
N LEU A 274 10.67 6.93 10.54
CA LEU A 274 9.82 5.78 10.91
C LEU A 274 9.94 5.47 12.41
N THR A 275 11.16 5.51 12.96
CA THR A 275 11.39 5.20 14.38
C THR A 275 10.87 6.31 15.30
N GLU A 276 10.93 7.57 14.88
CA GLU A 276 10.46 8.71 15.67
C GLU A 276 8.93 8.84 15.64
N LYS A 277 8.31 8.68 14.47
CA LYS A 277 6.88 8.96 14.27
C LYS A 277 5.99 7.74 14.43
N LEU A 278 6.51 6.54 14.19
CA LEU A 278 5.71 5.31 14.16
C LEU A 278 6.12 4.35 15.27
N LYS A 279 5.15 3.53 15.69
CA LYS A 279 5.43 2.40 16.58
C LYS A 279 6.03 1.27 15.76
N ALA A 280 7.18 0.78 16.19
CA ALA A 280 7.85 -0.35 15.54
C ALA A 280 6.91 -1.58 15.45
N PRO A 281 7.05 -2.40 14.40
CA PRO A 281 6.30 -3.64 14.27
C PRO A 281 6.49 -4.56 15.48
N LYS A 282 5.40 -5.18 15.93
CA LYS A 282 5.35 -5.96 17.18
C LYS A 282 6.27 -7.19 17.20
N ASP A 283 6.66 -7.69 16.03
CA ASP A 283 7.54 -8.84 15.87
C ASP A 283 9.04 -8.48 15.95
N GLY A 284 9.38 -7.20 16.13
CA GLY A 284 10.75 -6.72 16.28
C GLY A 284 11.59 -6.73 14.99
N LYS A 285 11.05 -7.22 13.87
CA LYS A 285 11.79 -7.31 12.60
C LYS A 285 11.93 -5.95 11.88
N GLY A 286 11.40 -4.86 12.44
CA GLY A 286 11.46 -3.51 11.84
C GLY A 286 10.63 -3.37 10.55
N TRP A 287 10.85 -2.31 9.79
CA TRP A 287 10.30 -2.15 8.44
C TRP A 287 11.32 -2.61 7.39
N HIS A 288 10.88 -2.75 6.15
CA HIS A 288 11.78 -3.03 5.02
C HIS A 288 11.67 -1.89 4.01
N LEU A 289 12.81 -1.33 3.62
CA LEU A 289 12.91 -0.21 2.68
C LEU A 289 13.36 -0.72 1.32
N ARG A 290 12.74 -0.22 0.26
CA ARG A 290 13.22 -0.35 -1.11
C ARG A 290 13.33 1.04 -1.72
N ILE A 291 14.54 1.43 -2.08
CA ILE A 291 14.86 2.78 -2.56
C ILE A 291 15.53 2.64 -3.91
N ALA A 292 14.93 3.20 -4.95
CA ALA A 292 15.50 3.25 -6.29
C ALA A 292 15.75 4.69 -6.67
N VAL A 293 16.95 4.97 -7.18
CA VAL A 293 17.35 6.32 -7.61
C VAL A 293 17.86 6.26 -9.05
N GLU A 294 17.26 7.12 -9.86
CA GLU A 294 17.54 7.28 -11.28
C GLU A 294 18.23 8.60 -11.56
N LYS A 295 19.16 8.60 -12.51
CA LYS A 295 19.86 9.79 -12.98
C LYS A 295 19.67 9.97 -14.49
N PRO A 296 18.54 10.56 -14.95
CA PRO A 296 18.12 10.52 -16.35
C PRO A 296 19.17 10.96 -17.36
N ILE A 297 19.95 12.01 -17.07
CA ILE A 297 20.90 12.59 -18.03
C ILE A 297 22.26 11.90 -18.06
N ALA A 298 22.49 10.86 -17.24
CA ALA A 298 23.83 10.29 -17.08
C ALA A 298 24.29 9.42 -18.26
N VAL A 299 23.37 8.83 -19.03
CA VAL A 299 23.69 7.94 -20.15
C VAL A 299 22.90 8.39 -21.38
N VAL A 300 23.60 8.87 -22.41
CA VAL A 300 23.00 9.55 -23.58
C VAL A 300 21.95 8.72 -24.33
N PHE A 301 22.14 7.39 -24.40
CA PHE A 301 21.29 6.48 -25.16
C PHE A 301 20.38 5.61 -24.27
N ALA A 302 20.17 6.00 -23.01
CA ALA A 302 19.25 5.35 -22.10
C ALA A 302 18.34 6.40 -21.44
N ASP A 303 17.14 6.00 -21.02
CA ASP A 303 16.22 6.90 -20.32
C ASP A 303 16.79 7.35 -18.96
N ALA A 304 17.36 6.40 -18.21
CA ALA A 304 18.13 6.65 -17.00
C ALA A 304 18.91 5.39 -16.57
N PRO A 305 20.16 5.47 -16.10
CA PRO A 305 20.69 4.48 -15.16
C PRO A 305 19.96 4.56 -13.82
N CYS A 306 19.73 3.40 -13.21
CA CYS A 306 19.06 3.24 -11.92
C CYS A 306 19.92 2.39 -10.98
N VAL A 307 20.00 2.78 -9.71
CA VAL A 307 20.55 1.96 -8.63
C VAL A 307 19.46 1.74 -7.58
N GLU A 308 19.33 0.51 -7.09
CA GLU A 308 18.31 0.12 -6.12
C GLU A 308 18.94 -0.48 -4.86
N LEU A 309 18.44 -0.07 -3.69
CA LEU A 309 18.78 -0.61 -2.38
C LEU A 309 17.54 -1.21 -1.73
N SER A 310 17.65 -2.45 -1.26
CA SER A 310 16.61 -3.15 -0.50
C SER A 310 17.18 -3.57 0.86
N ILE A 311 16.69 -3.00 1.96
CA ILE A 311 17.30 -3.13 3.28
C ILE A 311 16.28 -3.09 4.43
N GLY A 312 16.46 -3.92 5.45
CA GLY A 312 15.68 -3.85 6.68
C GLY A 312 16.12 -2.67 7.54
N THR A 313 15.18 -1.96 8.18
CA THR A 313 15.52 -0.80 9.03
C THR A 313 16.44 -1.16 10.20
N ASN A 314 16.45 -2.43 10.63
CA ASN A 314 17.36 -2.90 11.66
C ASN A 314 18.82 -2.96 11.19
N ASP A 315 19.03 -3.17 9.88
CA ASP A 315 20.35 -3.34 9.27
C ASP A 315 20.94 -2.03 8.74
N VAL A 316 20.17 -0.94 8.72
CA VAL A 316 20.65 0.40 8.37
C VAL A 316 21.59 0.91 9.48
N SER A 317 22.89 0.90 9.21
CA SER A 317 23.93 1.52 10.05
C SER A 317 23.87 3.05 9.96
N ARG A 318 24.08 3.73 11.09
CA ARG A 318 24.27 5.19 11.15
C ARG A 318 25.65 5.58 10.65
#